data_AF-A0A2E4EH51-F1
#
_entry.id   AF-A0A2E4EH51-F1
#
_cell.length_a   1.000
_cell.length_b   1.000
_cell.length_c   1.000
_cell.angle_alpha   90.00
_cell.angle_beta   90.00
_cell.angle_gamma   90.00
#
_symmetry.space_group_name_H-M   'P 1'
#
loop_
_entity.id
_entity.type
_entity.pdbx_description
1 polymer ?
#
loop_
_entity_poly.entity_id
_entity_poly.type
_entity_poly.pdbx_seq_one_letter_code
_entity_poly.pdbx_strand_id
1 'polypeptide(L)' 'MKRIIISAFVLVSLIGMNSCKKCSTCTFQDPVQGTLKSEDVCQKGNAYKHSMDLYKENGWVCTEK' A
#
# COMPACT_ATOMS: atom_id res chain seq x y z
N MET A 1 -41.59 -27.39 -14.50
CA MET A 1 -40.42 -26.52 -14.71
C MET A 1 -40.69 -25.10 -14.20
N LYS A 2 -40.76 -24.86 -12.89
CA LYS A 2 -40.94 -23.51 -12.30
C LYS A 2 -40.13 -23.28 -11.01
N ARG A 3 -39.27 -24.23 -10.62
CA ARG A 3 -38.55 -24.21 -9.33
C ARG A 3 -37.03 -24.02 -9.45
N ILE A 4 -36.52 -23.73 -10.65
CA ILE A 4 -35.08 -23.62 -10.93
C ILE A 4 -34.70 -22.17 -11.33
N ILE A 5 -35.42 -21.16 -10.84
CA ILE A 5 -35.14 -19.73 -11.11
C ILE A 5 -34.96 -18.96 -9.80
N ILE A 6 -34.55 -19.63 -8.72
CA ILE A 6 -34.26 -18.97 -7.43
C ILE A 6 -32.90 -19.44 -6.88
N SER A 7 -31.94 -19.76 -7.75
CA SER A 7 -30.55 -20.06 -7.34
C SER A 7 -29.50 -19.29 -8.12
N ALA A 8 -29.84 -18.10 -8.62
CA ALA A 8 -28.94 -17.28 -9.45
C ALA A 8 -28.63 -15.90 -8.85
N PHE A 9 -28.81 -15.72 -7.54
CA PHE A 9 -28.70 -14.38 -6.93
C PHE A 9 -28.00 -14.35 -5.57
N VAL A 10 -26.88 -15.06 -5.41
CA VAL A 10 -25.87 -14.67 -4.39
C VAL A 10 -24.48 -15.02 -4.92
N LEU A 11 -24.07 -14.34 -5.99
CA LEU A 11 -22.72 -14.47 -6.55
C LEU A 11 -22.08 -13.08 -6.72
N VAL A 12 -22.28 -12.17 -5.75
CA VAL A 12 -21.61 -10.86 -5.73
C VAL A 12 -21.50 -10.37 -4.29
N SER A 13 -20.52 -10.83 -3.51
CA SER A 13 -20.22 -10.16 -2.23
C SER A 13 -18.82 -10.42 -1.66
N LEU A 14 -17.83 -10.77 -2.49
CA LEU A 14 -16.44 -10.83 -2.03
C LEU A 14 -15.44 -10.34 -3.08
N ILE A 15 -15.79 -9.34 -3.89
CA ILE A 15 -14.76 -8.43 -4.40
C ILE A 15 -14.41 -7.54 -3.20
N GLY A 16 -13.71 -8.14 -2.23
CA GLY A 16 -13.07 -7.43 -1.16
C GLY A 16 -12.32 -6.29 -1.82
N MET A 17 -12.54 -5.08 -1.31
CA MET A 17 -11.75 -3.92 -1.68
C MET A 17 -10.31 -4.24 -1.33
N ASN A 18 -9.61 -4.86 -2.29
CA ASN A 18 -8.17 -5.04 -2.32
C ASN A 18 -7.59 -3.66 -2.59
N SER A 19 -7.86 -2.75 -1.66
CA SER A 19 -7.11 -1.53 -1.51
C SER A 19 -5.76 -2.04 -0.99
N CYS A 20 -4.94 -2.49 -1.92
CA CYS A 20 -3.60 -2.98 -1.68
C CYS A 20 -2.86 -1.85 -0.97
N LYS A 21 -2.52 -2.07 0.30
CA LYS A 21 -1.56 -1.20 0.98
C LYS A 21 -0.26 -1.35 0.22
N LYS A 22 0.31 -0.23 -0.25
CA LYS A 22 1.68 -0.20 -0.75
C LYS A 22 2.59 0.01 0.43
N CYS A 23 3.65 -0.77 0.51
CA CYS A 23 4.66 -0.68 1.54
C CYS A 23 5.99 -0.31 0.91
N SER A 24 6.67 0.68 1.48
CA SER A 24 8.03 1.03 1.09
C SER A 24 8.94 1.05 2.29
N THR A 25 10.17 0.58 2.10
CA THR A 25 11.25 0.81 3.05
C THR A 25 12.06 2.00 2.56
N CYS A 26 12.21 3.02 3.41
CA CYS A 26 12.99 4.22 3.09
C CYS A 26 14.32 4.20 3.82
N THR A 27 15.38 4.59 3.12
CA THR A 27 16.73 4.68 3.66
C THR A 27 17.29 6.09 3.50
N PHE A 28 18.01 6.58 4.49
CA PHE A 28 18.72 7.85 4.45
C PHE A 28 20.20 7.63 4.73
N GLN A 29 21.05 8.26 3.94
CA GLN A 29 22.50 8.18 4.13
C GLN A 29 22.94 9.33 5.03
N ASP A 30 23.04 9.07 6.33
CA ASP A 30 23.53 10.05 7.29
C ASP A 30 25.07 10.05 7.28
N PRO A 31 25.72 11.24 7.21
CA PRO A 31 27.18 11.33 7.16
C PRO A 31 27.88 10.94 8.47
N VAL A 32 27.15 10.90 9.59
CA VAL A 32 27.69 10.63 10.93
C VAL A 32 27.31 9.22 11.41
N GLN A 33 26.05 8.83 11.22
CA GLN A 33 25.47 7.58 11.71
C GLN A 33 25.43 6.47 10.65
N GLY A 34 25.73 6.79 9.38
CA GLY A 34 25.68 5.84 8.27
C GLY A 34 24.26 5.67 7.71
N THR A 35 23.94 4.48 7.20
CA THR A 35 22.64 4.23 6.55
C THR A 35 21.54 4.05 7.60
N LEU A 36 20.65 5.04 7.72
CA LEU A 36 19.43 4.96 8.52
C LEU A 36 18.32 4.28 7.70
N LYS A 37 17.53 3.42 8.36
CA LYS A 37 16.35 2.77 7.76
C LYS A 37 15.10 3.16 8.53
N SER A 38 14.06 3.57 7.82
CA SER A 38 12.72 3.72 8.37
C SER A 38 12.06 2.34 8.52
N GLU A 39 11.16 2.24 9.51
CA GLU A 39 10.16 1.17 9.53
C GLU A 39 9.28 1.25 8.27
N ASP A 40 8.74 0.11 7.82
CA ASP A 40 7.98 0.01 6.57
C ASP A 40 6.79 0.98 6.54
N VAL A 41 6.77 1.86 5.53
CA VAL A 41 5.71 2.83 5.34
C VAL A 41 4.60 2.20 4.50
N CYS A 42 3.62 1.63 5.18
CA CYS A 42 2.50 0.92 4.57
C CYS A 42 1.22 1.77 4.53
N GLN A 43 0.89 2.35 3.38
CA GLN A 43 -0.26 3.25 3.21
C GLN A 43 -1.04 2.93 1.92
N LYS A 44 -2.19 3.58 1.71
CA LYS A 44 -3.07 3.36 0.54
C LYS A 44 -3.23 4.64 -0.28
N GLY A 45 -3.27 4.48 -1.61
CA GLY A 45 -3.63 5.56 -2.54
C GLY A 45 -2.82 6.84 -2.33
N ASN A 46 -3.51 7.99 -2.20
CA ASN A 46 -2.89 9.30 -2.05
C ASN A 46 -2.09 9.46 -0.75
N ALA A 47 -2.48 8.77 0.33
CA ALA A 47 -1.71 8.83 1.58
C ALA A 47 -0.32 8.22 1.39
N TYR A 48 -0.22 7.11 0.65
CA TYR A 48 1.07 6.52 0.31
C TYR A 48 1.90 7.48 -0.55
N LYS A 49 1.31 8.06 -1.59
CA LYS A 49 1.99 9.02 -2.46
C LYS A 49 2.53 10.21 -1.65
N HIS A 50 1.69 10.81 -0.81
CA HIS A 50 2.08 11.93 0.03
C HIS A 50 3.22 11.58 0.99
N SER A 51 3.17 10.41 1.64
CA SER A 51 4.28 9.94 2.47
C SER A 51 5.57 9.78 1.66
N MET A 52 5.51 9.14 0.48
CA MET A 52 6.71 8.96 -0.36
C MET A 52 7.28 10.30 -0.84
N ASP A 53 6.43 11.26 -1.19
CA ASP A 53 6.85 12.61 -1.59
C ASP A 53 7.59 13.29 -0.43
N LEU A 54 7.07 13.24 0.80
CA LEU A 54 7.74 13.79 1.98
C LEU A 54 9.10 13.12 2.24
N TYR A 55 9.19 11.80 2.16
CA TYR A 55 10.48 11.10 2.34
C TYR A 55 11.49 11.56 1.27
N LYS A 56 11.06 11.65 0.02
CA LYS A 56 11.91 12.07 -1.10
C LYS A 56 12.37 13.52 -0.98
N GLU A 57 11.48 14.43 -0.55
CA GLU A 57 11.80 15.83 -0.25
C GLU A 57 12.82 15.95 0.88
N ASN A 58 12.76 15.06 1.87
CA ASN A 58 13.72 14.97 2.96
C ASN A 58 15.02 14.21 2.59
N GLY A 59 15.23 13.89 1.31
CA GLY A 59 16.44 13.22 0.82
C GLY A 59 16.51 11.72 1.11
N TRP A 60 15.41 11.09 1.50
CA TRP A 60 15.34 9.64 1.66
C TRP A 60 15.14 8.95 0.32
N VAL A 61 15.73 7.76 0.19
CA VAL A 61 15.55 6.86 -0.94
C VAL A 61 14.62 5.73 -0.52
N CYS A 62 13.45 5.63 -1.15
CA CYS A 62 12.43 4.62 -0.82
C CYS A 62 12.34 3.54 -1.90
N THR A 63 12.25 2.29 -1.46
CA THR A 63 12.08 1.11 -2.32
C THR A 63 10.77 0.41 -1.95
N GLU A 64 9.89 0.25 -2.94
CA GLU A 64 8.63 -0.51 -2.79
C GLU A 64 8.95 -1.99 -2.54
N LYS A 65 8.22 -2.61 -1.61
CA LYS A 65 8.31 -4.04 -1.28
C LYS A 65 7.32 -4.89 -2.05
#